data_AF-A0A7S4IE66-F1
#
_entry.id   AF-A0A7S4IE66-F1
#
_cell.length_a   1.000
_cell.length_b   1.000
_cell.length_c   1.000
_cell.angle_alpha   90.00
_cell.angle_beta   90.00
_cell.angle_gamma   90.00
#
_symmetry.space_group_name_H-M   'P 1'
#
loop_
_entity.id
_entity.type
_entity.pdbx_description
1 polymer ?
#
loop_
_entity_poly.entity_id
_entity_poly.type
_entity_poly.pdbx_seq_one_letter_code
_entity_poly.pdbx_strand_id
1 'polypeptide(L)'
;AANPVLPDDILHQAVPGNLRRADSFVAFLRRLVEHLKKRMAIGQVLQESPMAFLLRLSQEEELEAKPLKFVADRLRSLLRTLEVTDMQDFSPLMLIADFATLV
;
A
#
# COMPACT_ATOMS: atom_id res chain seq x y z
N ALA A 1 26.40 -29.83 13.53
CA ALA A 1 25.56 -29.36 12.40
C ALA A 1 25.23 -27.90 12.66
N ALA A 2 25.85 -26.98 11.93
CA ALA A 2 25.54 -25.55 12.03
C ALA A 2 24.25 -25.30 11.26
N ASN A 3 23.23 -24.79 11.95
CA ASN A 3 21.99 -24.37 11.33
C ASN A 3 22.30 -23.12 10.48
N PRO A 4 22.07 -23.12 9.16
CA PRO A 4 22.30 -21.93 8.36
C PRO A 4 21.32 -20.84 8.82
N VAL A 5 21.86 -19.80 9.45
CA VAL A 5 21.11 -18.58 9.73
C VAL A 5 20.75 -17.99 8.37
N LEU A 6 19.47 -18.06 8.03
CA LEU A 6 18.92 -17.38 6.87
C LEU A 6 19.24 -15.88 7.02
N PRO A 7 19.87 -15.24 6.03
CA PRO A 7 20.12 -13.81 6.07
C PRO A 7 18.79 -13.07 6.23
N ASP A 8 18.71 -12.13 7.17
CA ASP A 8 17.52 -11.27 7.39
C ASP A 8 17.08 -10.55 6.08
N ASP A 9 18.01 -10.40 5.13
CA ASP A 9 17.78 -9.85 3.80
C ASP A 9 16.79 -10.66 2.94
N ILE A 10 16.53 -11.93 3.28
CA ILE A 10 15.54 -12.78 2.58
C ILE A 10 14.13 -12.64 3.18
N LEU A 11 14.02 -12.19 4.45
CA LEU A 11 12.73 -12.02 5.13
C LEU A 11 12.03 -10.71 4.79
N HIS A 12 12.78 -9.70 4.36
CA HIS A 12 12.23 -8.46 3.82
C HIS A 12 12.33 -8.48 2.30
N GLN A 13 11.29 -8.94 1.60
CA GLN A 13 11.13 -8.59 0.19
C GLN A 13 11.29 -7.07 0.08
N ALA A 14 12.42 -6.64 -0.49
CA ALA A 14 12.82 -5.24 -0.46
C ALA A 14 11.67 -4.38 -0.99
N VAL A 15 11.31 -3.33 -0.23
CA VAL A 15 10.32 -2.34 -0.64
C VAL A 15 10.61 -1.96 -2.10
N PRO A 16 9.64 -2.14 -3.02
CA PRO A 16 9.83 -1.84 -4.43
C PRO A 16 10.39 -0.44 -4.64
N GLY A 17 11.26 -0.27 -5.65
CA GLY A 17 12.03 0.96 -5.84
C GLY A 17 11.19 2.24 -5.86
N ASN A 18 9.99 2.17 -6.43
CA ASN A 18 9.01 3.26 -6.50
C ASN A 18 8.41 3.67 -5.14
N LEU A 19 8.48 2.82 -4.11
CA LEU A 19 7.96 3.12 -2.76
C LEU A 19 9.06 3.49 -1.75
N ARG A 20 10.35 3.41 -2.14
CA ARG A 20 11.47 3.64 -1.22
C ARG A 20 11.49 5.08 -0.70
N ARG A 21 11.38 6.06 -1.60
CA ARG A 21 11.39 7.47 -1.20
C ARG A 21 10.02 7.90 -0.65
N ALA A 22 10.04 8.73 0.39
CA ALA A 22 8.82 9.16 1.08
C ALA A 22 7.89 9.99 0.18
N ASP A 23 8.45 10.90 -0.62
CA ASP A 23 7.72 11.70 -1.62
C ASP A 23 7.00 10.81 -2.65
N SER A 24 7.70 9.83 -3.21
CA SER A 24 7.10 8.85 -4.13
C SER A 24 6.01 8.01 -3.46
N PHE A 25 6.22 7.58 -2.22
CA PHE A 25 5.22 6.81 -1.47
C PHE A 25 3.97 7.63 -1.13
N VAL A 26 4.11 8.89 -0.73
CA VAL A 26 2.95 9.77 -0.48
C VAL A 26 2.20 10.05 -1.78
N ALA A 27 2.90 10.24 -2.91
CA ALA A 27 2.26 10.36 -4.22
C ALA A 27 1.49 9.09 -4.62
N PHE A 28 2.06 7.92 -4.35
CA PHE A 28 1.41 6.62 -4.55
C PHE A 28 0.12 6.52 -3.72
N LEU A 29 0.18 6.81 -2.42
CA LEU A 29 -1.00 6.78 -1.53
C LEU A 29 -2.08 7.76 -1.99
N ARG A 30 -1.69 8.96 -2.45
CA ARG A 30 -2.65 9.94 -2.97
C ARG A 30 -3.41 9.41 -4.19
N ARG A 31 -2.73 8.79 -5.15
CA ARG A 31 -3.36 8.16 -6.32
C ARG A 31 -4.33 7.04 -5.90
N LEU A 32 -3.92 6.19 -4.96
CA LEU A 32 -4.75 5.12 -4.43
C LEU A 32 -6.03 5.68 -3.77
N VAL A 33 -5.91 6.70 -2.94
CA VAL A 33 -7.06 7.34 -2.27
C VAL A 33 -8.01 7.98 -3.29
N GLU A 34 -7.48 8.66 -4.31
CA GLU A 34 -8.32 9.24 -5.36
C GLU A 34 -9.07 8.17 -6.16
N HIS A 35 -8.44 7.02 -6.45
CA HIS A 35 -9.14 5.89 -7.05
C HIS A 35 -10.33 5.45 -6.19
N LEU A 36 -10.09 5.18 -4.90
CA LEU A 36 -11.13 4.71 -3.99
C LEU A 36 -12.28 5.71 -3.88
N LYS A 37 -11.98 7.01 -3.82
CA LYS A 37 -13.02 8.07 -3.82
C LYS A 37 -13.87 8.04 -5.09
N LYS A 38 -13.26 7.92 -6.28
CA LYS A 38 -13.99 7.78 -7.55
C LYS A 38 -14.91 6.56 -7.52
N ARG A 39 -14.44 5.44 -6.99
CA ARG A 39 -15.21 4.20 -6.87
C ARG A 39 -16.38 4.32 -5.91
N MET A 40 -16.20 5.01 -4.78
CA MET A 40 -17.26 5.24 -3.79
C MET A 40 -18.29 6.27 -4.25
N ALA A 41 -17.97 7.11 -5.24
CA ALA A 41 -18.91 8.08 -5.81
C ALA A 41 -19.91 7.48 -6.81
N ILE A 42 -19.78 6.18 -7.14
CA ILE A 42 -20.67 5.51 -8.09
C ILE A 42 -22.02 5.21 -7.41
N GLY A 43 -23.11 5.71 -7.98
CA GLY A 43 -24.46 5.61 -7.40
C GLY A 43 -25.16 4.25 -7.53
N GLN A 44 -24.47 3.22 -8.03
CA GLN A 44 -25.01 1.87 -8.19
C GLN A 44 -24.14 0.84 -7.46
N VAL A 45 -24.77 -0.26 -7.03
CA VAL A 45 -24.04 -1.37 -6.38
C VAL A 45 -23.16 -2.06 -7.41
N LEU A 46 -21.87 -2.15 -7.10
CA LEU A 46 -20.88 -2.85 -7.92
C LEU A 46 -20.29 -4.01 -7.13
N GLN A 47 -20.19 -5.17 -7.78
CA GLN A 47 -19.41 -6.30 -7.30
C GLN A 47 -18.25 -6.51 -8.26
N GLU A 48 -17.05 -6.62 -7.72
CA GLU A 48 -15.82 -6.78 -8.51
C GLU A 48 -14.91 -7.82 -7.85
N SER A 49 -14.24 -8.63 -8.67
CA SER A 49 -13.19 -9.53 -8.18
C SER A 49 -11.90 -8.76 -7.90
N PRO A 50 -11.04 -9.20 -6.97
CA PRO A 50 -9.79 -8.51 -6.67
C PRO A 50 -8.90 -8.31 -7.91
N MET A 51 -8.85 -9.30 -8.80
CA MET A 51 -8.10 -9.21 -10.06
C MET A 51 -8.61 -8.09 -10.98
N ALA A 52 -9.93 -7.95 -11.11
CA ALA A 52 -10.52 -6.89 -11.93
C ALA A 52 -10.30 -5.50 -11.31
N PHE A 53 -10.36 -5.40 -9.98
CA PHE A 53 -10.03 -4.17 -9.26
C PHE A 53 -8.57 -3.75 -9.54
N LEU A 54 -7.62 -4.68 -9.38
CA LEU A 54 -6.19 -4.43 -9.62
C LEU A 54 -5.90 -4.05 -11.07
N LEU A 55 -6.54 -4.71 -12.04
CA LEU A 55 -6.40 -4.37 -13.45
C LEU A 55 -6.87 -2.94 -13.73
N ARG A 56 -8.03 -2.55 -13.19
CA ARG A 56 -8.54 -1.18 -13.34
C ARG A 56 -7.63 -0.15 -12.69
N LEU A 57 -7.18 -0.43 -11.47
CA LEU A 57 -6.28 0.45 -10.73
C LEU A 57 -4.98 0.71 -11.52
N SER A 58 -4.43 -0.33 -12.15
CA SER A 58 -3.26 -0.21 -13.02
C SER A 58 -3.54 0.61 -14.29
N GLN A 59 -4.74 0.52 -14.85
CA GLN A 59 -5.11 1.21 -16.09
C GLN A 59 -5.47 2.68 -15.86
N GLU A 60 -6.11 3.01 -14.75
CA GLU A 60 -6.63 4.36 -14.47
C GLU A 60 -5.65 5.25 -13.71
N GLU A 61 -4.79 4.67 -12.86
CA GLU A 61 -3.92 5.42 -11.94
C GLU A 61 -2.43 5.04 -12.04
N GLU A 62 -2.09 4.13 -12.96
CA GLU A 62 -0.74 3.60 -13.17
C GLU A 62 -0.15 2.95 -11.90
N LEU A 63 -0.99 2.39 -11.04
CA LEU A 63 -0.55 1.68 -9.84
C LEU A 63 -0.52 0.18 -10.10
N GLU A 64 0.69 -0.37 -10.17
CA GLU A 64 0.90 -1.80 -10.32
C GLU A 64 0.45 -2.59 -9.07
N ALA A 65 0.07 -3.85 -9.25
CA ALA A 65 -0.37 -4.71 -8.14
C ALA A 65 0.77 -5.08 -7.18
N LYS A 66 2.00 -5.26 -7.69
CA LYS A 66 3.13 -5.75 -6.89
C LYS A 66 3.49 -4.80 -5.72
N PRO A 67 3.57 -3.47 -5.91
CA PRO A 67 3.79 -2.52 -4.82
C PRO A 67 2.72 -2.52 -3.71
N LEU A 68 1.46 -2.83 -4.04
CA LEU A 68 0.35 -2.75 -3.08
C LEU A 68 0.54 -3.66 -1.86
N LYS A 69 1.20 -4.80 -2.05
CA LYS A 69 1.54 -5.78 -1.00
C LYS A 69 2.42 -5.23 0.12
N PHE A 70 3.04 -4.06 -0.08
CA PHE A 70 4.00 -3.46 0.84
C PHE A 70 3.48 -2.17 1.50
N VAL A 71 2.27 -1.72 1.15
CA VAL A 71 1.79 -0.38 1.49
C VAL A 71 1.60 -0.22 3.00
N ALA A 72 1.03 -1.22 3.67
CA ALA A 72 0.82 -1.17 5.12
C ALA A 72 2.14 -1.06 5.89
N ASP A 73 3.11 -1.93 5.59
CA ASP A 73 4.41 -1.91 6.26
C ASP A 73 5.21 -0.66 5.90
N ARG A 74 5.11 -0.18 4.66
CA ARG A 74 5.78 1.05 4.24
C ARG A 74 5.21 2.27 4.97
N LEU A 75 3.90 2.33 5.17
CA LEU A 75 3.26 3.41 5.93
C LEU A 75 3.67 3.38 7.39
N ARG A 76 3.64 2.20 8.04
CA ARG A 76 4.14 2.03 9.42
C ARG A 76 5.60 2.47 9.56
N SER A 77 6.45 2.09 8.59
CA SER A 77 7.85 2.52 8.52
C SER A 77 7.96 4.04 8.39
N LEU A 78 7.18 4.68 7.50
CA LEU A 78 7.21 6.13 7.32
C LEU A 78 6.77 6.88 8.58
N LEU A 79 5.66 6.49 9.19
CA LEU A 79 5.15 7.13 10.42
C LEU A 79 6.16 7.03 11.57
N ARG A 80 6.84 5.88 11.69
CA ARG A 80 7.93 5.70 12.66
C ARG A 80 9.12 6.61 12.36
N THR A 81 9.54 6.72 11.10
CA THR A 81 10.64 7.62 10.69
C THR A 81 10.31 9.08 10.92
N LEU A 82 9.05 9.47 10.81
CA LEU A 82 8.58 10.83 11.08
C LEU A 82 8.29 11.10 12.57
N GLU A 83 8.55 10.13 13.45
CA GLU A 83 8.32 10.24 14.90
C GLU A 83 6.88 10.67 15.26
N VAL A 84 5.89 10.17 14.51
CA VAL A 84 4.48 10.43 14.79
C VAL A 84 4.10 9.78 16.12
N THR A 85 3.70 10.60 17.08
CA THR A 85 3.35 10.17 18.44
C THR A 85 1.90 9.72 18.56
N ASP A 86 0.97 10.41 17.89
CA ASP A 86 -0.44 10.04 17.86
C ASP A 86 -0.77 9.26 16.58
N MET A 87 -0.80 7.93 16.72
CA MET A 87 -1.17 7.04 15.62
C MET A 87 -2.67 7.06 15.31
N GLN A 88 -3.51 7.56 16.22
CA GLN A 88 -4.97 7.55 16.02
C GLN A 88 -5.36 8.43 14.84
N ASP A 89 -4.70 9.57 14.67
CA ASP A 89 -4.90 10.50 13.54
C ASP A 89 -4.67 9.83 12.16
N PHE A 90 -3.84 8.78 12.12
CA PHE A 90 -3.51 8.06 10.90
C PHE A 90 -4.28 6.73 10.73
N SER A 91 -5.20 6.41 11.65
CA SER A 91 -6.03 5.19 11.56
C SER A 91 -6.79 5.06 10.23
N PRO A 92 -7.43 6.12 9.67
CA PRO A 92 -8.09 6.02 8.36
C PRO A 92 -7.12 5.67 7.23
N LEU A 93 -5.90 6.20 7.27
CA LEU A 93 -4.89 5.94 6.26
C LEU A 93 -4.32 4.52 6.40
N MET A 94 -4.17 4.04 7.64
CA MET A 94 -3.81 2.65 7.92
C MET A 94 -4.85 1.68 7.36
N LEU A 95 -6.15 1.96 7.53
CA LEU A 95 -7.21 1.12 6.96
C LEU A 95 -7.12 1.01 5.43
N ILE A 96 -6.83 2.11 4.74
CA ILE A 96 -6.62 2.13 3.28
C ILE A 96 -5.37 1.33 2.90
N ALA A 97 -4.29 1.46 3.67
CA ALA A 97 -3.05 0.74 3.43
C ALA A 97 -3.20 -0.78 3.65
N ASP A 98 -3.94 -1.18 4.68
CA ASP A 98 -4.27 -2.59 4.95
C ASP A 98 -5.19 -3.15 3.85
N PHE A 99 -6.21 -2.40 3.43
CA PHE A 99 -7.04 -2.77 2.28
C PHE A 99 -6.20 -3.01 1.01
N ALA A 100 -5.31 -2.08 0.67
CA ALA A 100 -4.43 -2.22 -0.49
C ALA A 100 -3.50 -3.44 -0.38
N THR A 101 -3.08 -3.80 0.83
CA THR A 101 -2.22 -4.96 1.06
C THR A 101 -2.99 -6.29 0.90
N LEU A 102 -4.31 -6.28 1.15
CA LEU A 102 -5.18 -7.46 1.10
C LEU A 102 -5.80 -7.75 -0.27
N VAL A 103 -6.00 -6.72 -1.10
CA VAL A 103 -6.66 -6.83 -2.41
C VAL A 103 -5.78 -7.46 -3.48
#